data_AF-A0A9W6ZFW4-F1
#
_entry.id   AF-A0A9W6ZFW4-F1
#
_cell.length_a   1.000
_cell.length_b   1.000
_cell.length_c   1.000
_cell.angle_alpha   90.00
_cell.angle_beta   90.00
_cell.angle_gamma   90.00
#
_symmetry.space_group_name_H-M   'P 1'
#
loop_
_entity.id
_entity.type
_entity.pdbx_description
1 polymer ?
#
loop_
_entity_poly.entity_id
_entity_poly.type
_entity_poly.pdbx_seq_one_letter_code
_entity_poly.pdbx_strand_id
1 'polypeptide(L)'
;MDHSEPTERRDSLSTPPVRVPLQPYTDLRSASSSSSSSPSSSPLSSSSHRKTLYQTALHLCNTLIYSPSSLSVPGGLTTPLIHLTSKSSGLSYDAFLSLLKNVQTNHVKQTMGVIKSQLEEIFEGYRGGRGIVEIAQSLNFPPYLLAKQMVEAIAVGGRTRVMSIMKGVRNYNITSEGGGEDLAFGRREGDRLELIGGEEHLQYFYKSVESAILIDPLNGPLHDRYRRQIGLDYELLLQHQLSPTPHLTESSMRISGFSKTPDILLLTPVRMEVGGKWMNVCWIDSKAMYGDPLTHKNNLGQARGYVNRFGPGVILYWFGHAVEPEPNETDSDDVGVLEFGLGAMKNIQQSQTDLYNINP
;
A
#
# COMPACT_ATOMS: atom_id res chain seq x y z
N MET A 1 -63.74 -24.01 2.68
CA MET A 1 -63.09 -24.14 4.01
C MET A 1 -62.27 -25.41 3.91
N ASP A 2 -60.95 -25.43 3.82
CA ASP A 2 -59.92 -24.46 4.20
C ASP A 2 -58.66 -24.86 3.40
N HIS A 3 -58.03 -23.91 2.71
CA HIS A 3 -56.73 -24.10 2.05
C HIS A 3 -55.70 -23.43 2.95
N SER A 4 -54.96 -24.24 3.71
CA SER A 4 -53.92 -23.75 4.62
C SER A 4 -52.54 -24.01 3.98
N GLU A 5 -51.91 -22.93 3.51
CA GLU A 5 -50.49 -22.89 3.15
C GLU A 5 -49.59 -23.06 4.40
N PRO A 6 -48.42 -23.69 4.29
CA PRO A 6 -47.45 -23.73 5.38
C PRO A 6 -46.67 -22.42 5.46
N THR A 7 -46.76 -21.75 6.62
CA THR A 7 -46.13 -20.48 6.94
C THR A 7 -44.61 -20.65 7.14
N GLU A 8 -43.83 -19.93 6.34
CA GLU A 8 -42.38 -19.79 6.48
C GLU A 8 -42.00 -19.15 7.83
N ARG A 9 -41.08 -19.81 8.55
CA ARG A 9 -40.42 -19.24 9.73
C ARG A 9 -39.52 -18.09 9.30
N ARG A 10 -39.91 -16.86 9.65
CA ARG A 10 -39.03 -15.69 9.61
C ARG A 10 -38.00 -15.80 10.72
N ASP A 11 -36.77 -16.16 10.37
CA ASP A 11 -35.62 -15.99 11.25
C ASP A 11 -35.39 -14.50 11.51
N SER A 12 -35.35 -14.16 12.79
CA SER A 12 -35.10 -12.83 13.33
C SER A 12 -33.73 -12.31 12.89
N LEU A 13 -33.74 -11.22 12.11
CA LEU A 13 -32.58 -10.40 11.79
C LEU A 13 -31.86 -9.98 13.08
N SER A 14 -30.67 -10.52 13.28
CA SER A 14 -29.69 -10.03 14.24
C SER A 14 -29.34 -8.58 13.89
N THR A 15 -29.42 -7.71 14.91
CA THR A 15 -29.14 -6.29 14.84
C THR A 15 -27.71 -6.01 14.32
N PRO A 16 -27.52 -5.04 13.40
CA PRO A 16 -26.19 -4.65 12.97
C PRO A 16 -25.42 -4.01 14.14
N PRO A 17 -24.08 -4.18 14.22
CA PRO A 17 -23.29 -3.56 15.27
C PRO A 17 -23.41 -2.03 15.19
N VAL A 18 -23.66 -1.42 16.34
CA VAL A 18 -23.78 0.02 16.56
C VAL A 18 -22.56 0.72 15.94
N ARG A 19 -22.79 1.56 14.93
CA ARG A 19 -21.78 2.49 14.41
C ARG A 19 -21.35 3.41 15.54
N VAL A 20 -20.08 3.31 15.95
CA VAL A 20 -19.44 4.36 16.75
C VAL A 20 -19.36 5.61 15.86
N PRO A 21 -19.96 6.74 16.23
CA PRO A 21 -19.85 7.96 15.44
C PRO A 21 -18.40 8.42 15.40
N LEU A 22 -17.88 8.68 14.21
CA LEU A 22 -16.64 9.44 14.03
C LEU A 22 -16.87 10.80 14.69
N GLN A 23 -16.11 11.12 15.74
CA GLN A 23 -16.13 12.46 16.29
C GLN A 23 -15.60 13.44 15.24
N PRO A 24 -16.29 14.56 14.97
CA PRO A 24 -15.77 15.59 14.08
C PRO A 24 -14.50 16.17 14.69
N TYR A 25 -13.50 16.37 13.84
CA TYR A 25 -12.27 17.09 14.15
C TYR A 25 -12.66 18.50 14.61
N THR A 26 -12.69 18.72 15.93
CA THR A 26 -12.97 20.05 16.49
C THR A 26 -11.67 20.84 16.54
N ASP A 27 -11.67 21.95 15.81
CA ASP A 27 -10.68 23.02 15.86
C ASP A 27 -10.43 23.45 17.31
N LEU A 28 -9.22 23.19 17.82
CA LEU A 28 -8.70 23.84 19.02
C LEU A 28 -8.26 25.27 18.66
N ARG A 29 -9.23 26.18 18.57
CA ARG A 29 -9.01 27.63 18.70
C ARG A 29 -9.58 28.11 20.03
N SER A 30 -8.74 28.21 21.06
CA SER A 30 -8.74 29.30 22.05
C SER A 30 -7.73 29.02 23.17
N ALA A 31 -6.52 29.56 23.02
CA ALA A 31 -5.68 29.97 24.14
C ALA A 31 -4.80 31.15 23.70
N SER A 32 -5.23 32.35 24.13
CA SER A 32 -4.44 33.53 24.47
C SER A 32 -3.16 33.87 23.67
N SER A 33 -3.26 34.98 22.95
CA SER A 33 -2.24 36.00 22.69
C SER A 33 -0.87 35.83 23.34
N SER A 34 0.12 35.47 22.54
CA SER A 34 1.48 36.00 22.65
C SER A 34 2.05 36.15 21.24
N SER A 35 2.51 37.35 20.94
CA SER A 35 3.13 37.76 19.70
C SER A 35 4.49 37.08 19.52
N SER A 36 4.68 36.28 18.46
CA SER A 36 5.93 36.25 17.66
C SER A 36 5.87 35.20 16.55
N SER A 37 6.21 35.65 15.34
CA SER A 37 6.63 34.89 14.15
C SER A 37 5.73 33.76 13.63
N SER A 38 5.04 34.06 12.53
CA SER A 38 4.44 33.11 11.59
C SER A 38 5.41 31.97 11.20
N PRO A 39 5.02 30.68 11.24
CA PRO A 39 5.77 29.65 10.54
C PRO A 39 5.47 29.80 9.05
N SER A 40 6.43 30.38 8.34
CA SER A 40 6.46 30.43 6.89
C SER A 40 6.30 29.03 6.30
N SER A 41 5.44 28.94 5.28
CA SER A 41 5.38 27.91 4.25
C SER A 41 6.62 27.00 4.18
N SER A 42 6.39 25.70 4.37
CA SER A 42 7.40 24.64 4.34
C SER A 42 8.32 24.76 3.11
N PRO A 43 9.65 24.70 3.31
CA PRO A 43 10.60 24.88 2.22
C PRO A 43 10.58 23.65 1.31
N LEU A 44 10.68 23.87 0.00
CA LEU A 44 11.12 22.85 -0.96
C LEU A 44 12.35 22.15 -0.37
N SER A 45 12.20 20.89 0.07
CA SER A 45 13.34 20.18 0.64
C SER A 45 14.35 19.90 -0.48
N SER A 46 15.58 20.37 -0.29
CA SER A 46 16.66 20.22 -1.26
C SER A 46 16.86 18.75 -1.66
N SER A 47 17.42 18.48 -2.85
CA SER A 47 17.80 17.12 -3.29
C SER A 47 18.59 16.35 -2.19
N SER A 48 19.43 17.06 -1.42
CA SER A 48 20.17 16.52 -0.28
C SER A 48 19.27 16.01 0.86
N HIS A 49 18.19 16.73 1.20
CA HIS A 49 17.21 16.28 2.20
C HIS A 49 16.50 15.00 1.73
N ARG A 50 16.05 14.97 0.47
CA ARG A 50 15.38 13.82 -0.14
C ARG A 50 16.25 12.56 -0.15
N LYS A 51 17.55 12.70 -0.47
CA LYS A 51 18.55 11.62 -0.38
C LYS A 51 18.74 11.11 1.05
N THR A 52 18.79 12.02 2.02
CA THR A 52 18.95 11.69 3.44
C THR A 52 17.74 10.91 3.96
N LEU A 53 16.52 11.29 3.56
CA LEU A 53 15.28 10.56 3.89
C LEU A 53 15.31 9.10 3.42
N TYR A 54 15.73 8.88 2.17
CA TYR A 54 15.83 7.54 1.61
C TYR A 54 16.87 6.70 2.36
N GLN A 55 18.04 7.26 2.68
CA GLN A 55 19.08 6.55 3.43
C GLN A 55 18.63 6.21 4.85
N THR A 56 17.91 7.11 5.53
CA THR A 56 17.32 6.82 6.85
C THR A 56 16.29 5.69 6.76
N ALA A 57 15.39 5.72 5.77
CA ALA A 57 14.43 4.65 5.55
C ALA A 57 15.13 3.31 5.24
N LEU A 58 16.19 3.33 4.42
CA LEU A 58 17.02 2.16 4.12
C LEU A 58 17.72 1.61 5.35
N HIS A 59 18.29 2.48 6.19
CA HIS A 59 18.90 2.07 7.44
C HIS A 59 17.89 1.37 8.34
N LEU A 60 16.72 1.98 8.59
CA LEU A 60 15.65 1.36 9.39
C LEU A 60 15.19 0.03 8.79
N CYS A 61 15.07 -0.04 7.46
CA CYS A 61 14.74 -1.26 6.73
C CYS A 61 15.73 -2.40 7.00
N ASN A 62 17.02 -2.07 7.04
CA ASN A 62 18.10 -3.04 7.18
C ASN A 62 18.40 -3.42 8.63
N THR A 63 18.09 -2.56 9.60
CA THR A 63 18.54 -2.75 10.99
C THR A 63 17.41 -3.01 11.99
N LEU A 64 16.18 -2.53 11.73
CA LEU A 64 15.17 -2.45 12.79
C LEU A 64 13.81 -3.08 12.49
N ILE A 65 13.47 -3.37 11.22
CA ILE A 65 12.13 -3.93 10.90
C ILE A 65 11.91 -5.27 11.60
N TYR A 66 12.94 -6.10 11.68
CA TYR A 66 12.84 -7.44 12.27
C TYR A 66 13.81 -7.68 13.43
N SER A 67 14.29 -6.62 14.09
CA SER A 67 15.04 -6.78 15.33
C SER A 67 14.15 -7.44 16.41
N PRO A 68 14.67 -8.35 17.25
CA PRO A 68 13.90 -8.98 18.34
C PRO A 68 13.19 -7.98 19.25
N SER A 69 13.77 -6.78 19.45
CA SER A 69 13.22 -5.70 20.27
C SER A 69 12.05 -4.94 19.63
N SER A 70 11.85 -5.04 18.32
CA SER A 70 10.80 -4.30 17.60
C SER A 70 9.49 -5.08 17.48
N LEU A 71 9.52 -6.40 17.75
CA LEU A 71 8.41 -7.35 17.61
C LEU A 71 7.89 -7.91 18.96
N SER A 72 8.49 -7.51 20.09
CA SER A 72 8.02 -7.86 21.44
C SER A 72 6.72 -7.14 21.86
N VAL A 73 6.23 -6.23 21.01
CA VAL A 73 4.87 -5.71 21.02
C VAL A 73 4.18 -6.29 19.78
N PRO A 74 2.92 -6.76 19.86
CA PRO A 74 2.21 -7.24 18.67
C PRO A 74 2.26 -6.17 17.57
N GLY A 75 3.02 -6.40 16.50
CA GLY A 75 3.05 -5.51 15.33
C GLY A 75 4.38 -5.32 14.59
N GLY A 76 5.55 -5.51 15.20
CA GLY A 76 6.83 -5.27 14.51
C GLY A 76 7.07 -3.82 14.10
N LEU A 77 8.32 -3.33 14.08
CA LEU A 77 8.64 -1.91 13.88
C LEU A 77 7.68 -1.01 14.68
N THR A 78 7.93 -0.87 15.97
CA THR A 78 6.96 -0.27 16.90
C THR A 78 6.40 1.03 16.31
N THR A 79 5.07 1.16 16.23
CA THR A 79 4.39 2.39 15.80
C THR A 79 5.04 3.66 16.39
N PRO A 80 5.49 3.67 17.67
CA PRO A 80 6.33 4.73 18.23
C PRO A 80 7.60 5.07 17.45
N LEU A 81 8.40 4.10 17.02
CA LEU A 81 9.65 4.34 16.28
C LEU A 81 9.37 4.93 14.89
N ILE A 82 8.37 4.41 14.17
CA ILE A 82 7.95 4.98 12.88
C ILE A 82 7.52 6.42 13.07
N HIS A 83 6.71 6.68 14.10
CA HIS A 83 6.18 8.01 14.39
C HIS A 83 7.26 9.01 14.84
N LEU A 84 8.23 8.58 15.65
CA LEU A 84 9.37 9.42 16.06
C LEU A 84 10.28 9.73 14.87
N THR A 85 10.54 8.71 14.03
CA THR A 85 11.38 8.91 12.85
C THR A 85 10.68 9.76 11.80
N SER A 86 9.38 9.57 11.58
CA SER A 86 8.62 10.42 10.65
C SER A 86 8.67 11.89 11.09
N LYS A 87 8.47 12.18 12.38
CA LYS A 87 8.59 13.53 12.94
C LYS A 87 9.97 14.14 12.72
N SER A 88 11.04 13.42 13.03
CA SER A 88 12.42 13.94 12.83
C SER A 88 12.79 14.11 11.35
N SER A 89 12.15 13.34 10.47
CA SER A 89 12.34 13.42 9.02
C SER A 89 11.56 14.58 8.35
N GLY A 90 10.61 15.19 9.07
CA GLY A 90 9.72 16.21 8.53
C GLY A 90 8.62 15.67 7.60
N LEU A 91 8.43 14.34 7.56
CA LEU A 91 7.35 13.69 6.82
C LEU A 91 6.18 13.37 7.74
N SER A 92 4.97 13.33 7.15
CA SER A 92 3.82 12.74 7.84
C SER A 92 4.08 11.25 8.12
N TYR A 93 3.35 10.70 9.09
CA TYR A 93 3.44 9.27 9.40
C TYR A 93 3.18 8.42 8.15
N ASP A 94 2.13 8.72 7.39
CA ASP A 94 1.74 7.99 6.18
C ASP A 94 2.78 8.10 5.07
N ALA A 95 3.38 9.29 4.90
CA ALA A 95 4.42 9.52 3.92
C ALA A 95 5.68 8.69 4.24
N PHE A 96 6.08 8.69 5.52
CA PHE A 96 7.23 7.92 5.97
C PHE A 96 6.96 6.41 5.89
N LEU A 97 5.77 5.96 6.31
CA LEU A 97 5.35 4.56 6.21
C LEU A 97 5.34 4.09 4.74
N SER A 98 4.87 4.93 3.83
CA SER A 98 4.91 4.64 2.39
C SER A 98 6.35 4.55 1.87
N LEU A 99 7.25 5.44 2.29
CA LEU A 99 8.66 5.38 1.90
C LEU A 99 9.32 4.09 2.40
N LEU A 100 9.13 3.74 3.68
CA LEU A 100 9.60 2.47 4.26
C LEU A 100 9.10 1.28 3.45
N LYS A 101 7.81 1.29 3.08
CA LYS A 101 7.23 0.22 2.27
C LYS A 101 7.91 0.07 0.91
N ASN A 102 8.24 1.17 0.23
CA ASN A 102 8.91 1.11 -1.06
C ASN A 102 10.31 0.53 -0.93
N VAL A 103 11.08 1.00 0.04
CA VAL A 103 12.43 0.51 0.35
C VAL A 103 12.40 -0.99 0.66
N GLN A 104 11.50 -1.42 1.54
CA GLN A 104 11.33 -2.83 1.88
C GLN A 104 10.90 -3.67 0.68
N THR A 105 10.04 -3.14 -0.21
CA THR A 105 9.63 -3.85 -1.43
C THR A 105 10.85 -4.12 -2.33
N ASN A 106 11.80 -3.19 -2.38
CA ASN A 106 13.03 -3.36 -3.16
C ASN A 106 13.98 -4.38 -2.51
N HIS A 107 14.13 -4.31 -1.18
CA HIS A 107 14.87 -5.31 -0.41
C HIS A 107 14.32 -6.72 -0.65
N VAL A 108 12.99 -6.90 -0.60
CA VAL A 108 12.33 -8.17 -0.89
C VAL A 108 12.63 -8.65 -2.31
N LYS A 109 12.57 -7.78 -3.32
CA LYS A 109 12.89 -8.16 -4.71
C LYS A 109 14.32 -8.68 -4.85
N GLN A 110 15.27 -8.10 -4.13
CA GLN A 110 16.68 -8.48 -4.17
C GLN A 110 16.96 -9.79 -3.40
N THR A 111 16.25 -10.02 -2.30
CA THR A 111 16.50 -11.16 -1.40
C THR A 111 15.64 -12.39 -1.69
N MET A 112 14.47 -12.24 -2.32
CA MET A 112 13.52 -13.34 -2.56
C MET A 112 14.15 -14.55 -3.26
N GLY A 113 15.07 -14.36 -4.20
CA GLY A 113 15.77 -15.45 -4.87
C GLY A 113 16.60 -16.30 -3.90
N VAL A 114 17.32 -15.64 -2.98
CA VAL A 114 18.12 -16.30 -1.93
C VAL A 114 17.20 -17.06 -0.97
N ILE A 115 16.13 -16.43 -0.50
CA ILE A 115 15.14 -17.08 0.38
C ILE A 115 14.58 -18.35 -0.25
N LYS A 116 14.23 -18.32 -1.53
CA LYS A 116 13.76 -19.50 -2.26
C LYS A 116 14.80 -20.61 -2.35
N SER A 117 16.07 -20.25 -2.57
CA SER A 117 17.16 -21.24 -2.63
C SER A 117 17.50 -21.85 -1.26
N GLN A 118 17.20 -21.16 -0.16
CA GLN A 118 17.47 -21.59 1.22
C GLN A 118 16.25 -22.23 1.89
N LEU A 119 15.17 -22.54 1.16
CA LEU A 119 13.95 -23.06 1.74
C LEU A 119 14.19 -24.33 2.56
N GLU A 120 15.07 -25.24 2.10
CA GLU A 120 15.38 -26.47 2.85
C GLU A 120 15.96 -26.18 4.24
N GLU A 121 16.98 -25.33 4.32
CA GLU A 121 17.60 -24.88 5.58
C GLU A 121 16.59 -24.15 6.49
N ILE A 122 15.69 -23.36 5.90
CA ILE A 122 14.60 -22.68 6.61
C ILE A 122 13.66 -23.70 7.25
N PHE A 123 13.25 -24.74 6.52
CA PHE A 123 12.42 -25.81 7.06
C PHE A 123 13.15 -26.66 8.10
N GLU A 124 14.45 -26.90 7.95
CA GLU A 124 15.26 -27.55 8.99
C GLU A 124 15.27 -26.74 10.28
N GLY A 125 15.49 -25.41 10.16
CA GLY A 125 15.38 -24.48 11.26
C GLY A 125 14.02 -24.51 11.96
N TYR A 126 12.96 -24.60 11.17
CA TYR A 126 11.58 -24.68 11.68
C TYR A 126 11.32 -26.02 12.40
N ARG A 127 11.76 -27.14 11.82
CA ARG A 127 11.68 -28.47 12.44
C ARG A 127 12.53 -28.56 13.72
N GLY A 128 13.59 -27.76 13.81
CA GLY A 128 14.39 -27.57 15.03
C GLY A 128 13.71 -26.75 16.12
N GLY A 129 12.45 -26.31 15.92
CA GLY A 129 11.64 -25.62 16.92
C GLY A 129 11.61 -24.10 16.80
N ARG A 130 12.31 -23.49 15.83
CA ARG A 130 12.25 -22.04 15.61
C ARG A 130 10.92 -21.66 14.98
N GLY A 131 10.32 -20.56 15.44
CA GLY A 131 9.09 -20.02 14.83
C GLY A 131 9.35 -19.34 13.48
N ILE A 132 8.33 -19.26 12.61
CA ILE A 132 8.46 -18.55 11.31
C ILE A 132 8.89 -17.10 11.51
N VAL A 133 8.36 -16.42 12.53
CA VAL A 133 8.73 -15.03 12.85
C VAL A 133 10.20 -14.93 13.23
N GLU A 134 10.69 -15.82 14.08
CA GLU A 134 12.10 -15.86 14.51
C GLU A 134 13.05 -16.11 13.33
N ILE A 135 12.69 -17.06 12.45
CA ILE A 135 13.48 -17.33 11.25
C ILE A 135 13.49 -16.11 10.34
N ALA A 136 12.34 -15.49 10.09
CA ALA A 136 12.23 -14.28 9.27
C ALA A 136 13.09 -13.13 9.82
N GLN A 137 13.16 -12.97 11.15
CA GLN A 137 14.04 -12.00 11.80
C GLN A 137 15.51 -12.28 11.52
N SER A 138 15.96 -13.53 11.69
CA SER A 138 17.35 -13.91 11.42
C SER A 138 17.77 -13.68 9.96
N LEU A 139 16.81 -13.77 9.03
CA LEU A 139 17.02 -13.55 7.60
C LEU A 139 16.83 -12.09 7.18
N ASN A 140 16.45 -11.20 8.09
CA ASN A 140 16.00 -9.84 7.79
C ASN A 140 14.96 -9.81 6.65
N PHE A 141 13.94 -10.65 6.75
CA PHE A 141 12.92 -10.84 5.71
C PHE A 141 11.50 -10.72 6.28
N PRO A 142 10.49 -10.28 5.50
CA PRO A 142 9.14 -10.15 6.03
C PRO A 142 8.50 -11.46 6.50
N PRO A 143 8.08 -11.58 7.77
CA PRO A 143 7.44 -12.79 8.30
C PRO A 143 6.26 -13.24 7.45
N TYR A 144 5.40 -12.32 7.02
CA TYR A 144 4.25 -12.65 6.18
C TYR A 144 4.68 -13.26 4.85
N LEU A 145 5.73 -12.71 4.21
CA LEU A 145 6.23 -13.22 2.94
C LEU A 145 6.99 -14.54 3.11
N LEU A 146 7.73 -14.72 4.21
CA LEU A 146 8.38 -15.99 4.52
C LEU A 146 7.32 -17.08 4.73
N ALA A 147 6.32 -16.81 5.57
CA ALA A 147 5.20 -17.72 5.80
C ALA A 147 4.53 -18.11 4.49
N LYS A 148 4.31 -17.15 3.59
CA LYS A 148 3.77 -17.41 2.27
C LYS A 148 4.68 -18.32 1.44
N GLN A 149 6.00 -18.12 1.44
CA GLN A 149 6.93 -19.01 0.72
C GLN A 149 6.94 -20.42 1.30
N MET A 150 6.91 -20.55 2.63
CA MET A 150 6.84 -21.86 3.29
C MET A 150 5.51 -22.56 2.96
N VAL A 151 4.38 -21.86 3.02
CA VAL A 151 3.07 -22.41 2.61
C VAL A 151 3.07 -22.81 1.13
N GLU A 152 3.67 -22.01 0.24
CA GLU A 152 3.81 -22.33 -1.19
C GLU A 152 4.64 -23.60 -1.42
N ALA A 153 5.67 -23.85 -0.61
CA ALA A 153 6.52 -25.03 -0.73
C ALA A 153 5.82 -26.34 -0.33
N ILE A 154 4.88 -26.28 0.62
CA ILE A 154 4.16 -27.46 1.15
C ILE A 154 2.77 -27.66 0.52
N ALA A 155 2.10 -26.59 0.07
CA ALA A 155 0.71 -26.66 -0.34
C ALA A 155 0.55 -27.32 -1.72
N VAL A 156 -0.31 -28.33 -1.82
CA VAL A 156 -0.73 -28.91 -3.10
C VAL A 156 -1.83 -28.04 -3.71
N GLY A 157 -1.78 -27.70 -5.01
CA GLY A 157 -2.88 -26.98 -5.69
C GLY A 157 -2.65 -25.52 -6.05
N GLY A 158 -1.39 -25.07 -6.06
CA GLY A 158 -1.00 -23.79 -6.66
C GLY A 158 -1.49 -22.54 -5.90
N ARG A 159 -1.40 -21.38 -6.57
CA ARG A 159 -1.55 -20.05 -5.96
C ARG A 159 -2.90 -19.81 -5.28
N THR A 160 -3.98 -20.38 -5.80
CA THR A 160 -5.34 -20.21 -5.23
C THR A 160 -5.48 -20.90 -3.87
N ARG A 161 -4.92 -22.12 -3.73
CA ARG A 161 -4.94 -22.89 -2.47
C ARG A 161 -4.06 -22.24 -1.41
N VAL A 162 -2.88 -21.75 -1.79
CA VAL A 162 -2.00 -20.95 -0.92
C VAL A 162 -2.73 -19.73 -0.37
N MET A 163 -3.41 -18.97 -1.23
CA MET A 163 -4.18 -17.80 -0.78
C MET A 163 -5.36 -18.18 0.11
N SER A 164 -6.01 -19.32 -0.15
CA SER A 164 -7.07 -19.84 0.70
C SER A 164 -6.53 -20.17 2.10
N ILE A 165 -5.40 -20.88 2.18
CA ILE A 165 -4.73 -21.19 3.44
C ILE A 165 -4.35 -19.90 4.18
N MET A 166 -3.65 -18.98 3.53
CA MET A 166 -3.21 -17.71 4.13
C MET A 166 -4.38 -16.82 4.60
N LYS A 167 -5.58 -16.96 4.01
CA LYS A 167 -6.81 -16.27 4.45
C LYS A 167 -7.56 -17.05 5.54
N GLY A 168 -7.54 -18.38 5.46
CA GLY A 168 -8.32 -19.31 6.28
C GLY A 168 -7.69 -19.63 7.63
N VAL A 169 -6.44 -19.23 7.88
CA VAL A 169 -5.77 -19.46 9.19
C VAL A 169 -6.61 -18.95 10.38
N ARG A 170 -7.41 -17.89 10.21
CA ARG A 170 -8.32 -17.37 11.25
C ARG A 170 -9.53 -18.25 11.56
N ASN A 171 -9.88 -19.18 10.67
CA ASN A 171 -11.05 -20.06 10.82
C ASN A 171 -10.67 -21.46 11.32
N TYR A 172 -9.42 -21.67 11.76
CA TYR A 172 -9.00 -22.93 12.37
C TYR A 172 -9.56 -23.04 13.80
N ASN A 173 -10.89 -23.17 13.91
CA ASN A 173 -11.52 -23.69 15.10
C ASN A 173 -11.58 -25.21 14.98
N ILE A 174 -10.85 -25.86 15.89
CA ILE A 174 -10.89 -27.29 16.16
C ILE A 174 -12.31 -27.61 16.65
N THR A 175 -13.22 -27.93 15.74
CA THR A 175 -14.43 -28.68 16.08
C THR A 175 -14.87 -29.52 14.89
N SER A 176 -14.75 -30.83 15.09
CA SER A 176 -15.69 -31.87 14.63
C SER A 176 -15.57 -32.35 13.19
N GLU A 177 -15.06 -33.58 13.08
CA GLU A 177 -15.52 -34.66 12.20
C GLU A 177 -15.97 -34.23 10.79
N GLY A 178 -15.02 -34.14 9.86
CA GLY A 178 -15.34 -34.09 8.42
C GLY A 178 -14.38 -33.28 7.54
N GLY A 179 -13.48 -32.47 8.11
CA GLY A 179 -12.58 -31.60 7.33
C GLY A 179 -11.21 -32.20 6.98
N GLY A 180 -10.90 -33.41 7.44
CA GLY A 180 -9.56 -34.00 7.34
C GLY A 180 -9.16 -34.49 5.94
N GLU A 181 -10.11 -34.72 5.04
CA GLU A 181 -9.82 -35.34 3.74
C GLU A 181 -9.40 -34.33 2.65
N ASP A 182 -9.82 -33.07 2.73
CA ASP A 182 -9.51 -32.03 1.71
C ASP A 182 -8.16 -31.31 1.94
N LEU A 183 -7.45 -31.65 3.03
CA LEU A 183 -6.13 -31.11 3.36
C LEU A 183 -5.03 -32.16 3.35
N ALA A 184 -5.23 -33.28 2.67
CA ALA A 184 -4.14 -34.18 2.32
C ALA A 184 -3.03 -33.35 1.63
N PHE A 185 -1.91 -33.17 2.35
CA PHE A 185 -0.60 -32.92 1.77
C PHE A 185 -0.30 -34.11 0.86
N GLY A 186 -0.91 -34.08 -0.33
CA GLY A 186 -0.90 -35.21 -1.24
C GLY A 186 0.53 -35.53 -1.62
N ARG A 187 0.96 -36.75 -1.29
CA ARG A 187 2.21 -37.35 -1.77
C ARG A 187 2.29 -37.14 -3.28
N ARG A 188 3.25 -36.33 -3.72
CA ARG A 188 3.86 -36.49 -5.03
C ARG A 188 5.34 -36.66 -4.81
N GLU A 189 5.82 -37.80 -5.26
CA GLU A 189 7.21 -38.20 -5.32
C GLU A 189 7.98 -37.21 -6.21
N GLY A 190 9.12 -36.70 -5.74
CA GLY A 190 10.01 -35.89 -6.57
C GLY A 190 10.83 -34.83 -5.84
N ASP A 191 10.22 -33.74 -5.38
CA ASP A 191 10.95 -32.54 -4.90
C ASP A 191 10.09 -31.71 -3.92
N ARG A 192 9.71 -32.26 -2.76
CA ARG A 192 8.85 -31.56 -1.79
C ARG A 192 9.41 -31.63 -0.37
N LEU A 193 9.47 -30.47 0.27
CA LEU A 193 9.76 -30.34 1.69
C LEU A 193 8.52 -30.75 2.49
N GLU A 194 8.54 -31.94 3.09
CA GLU A 194 7.45 -32.40 3.95
C GLU A 194 7.52 -31.70 5.32
N LEU A 195 6.39 -31.23 5.86
CA LEU A 195 6.31 -30.95 7.30
C LEU A 195 6.37 -32.30 8.01
N ILE A 196 7.53 -32.63 8.56
CA ILE A 196 7.74 -33.86 9.31
C ILE A 196 7.04 -33.70 10.65
N GLY A 197 6.03 -34.53 10.91
CA GLY A 197 5.29 -34.57 12.16
C GLY A 197 3.79 -34.61 11.94
N GLY A 198 3.07 -35.39 12.75
CA GLY A 198 1.63 -35.59 12.64
C GLY A 198 0.79 -34.31 12.82
N GLU A 199 -0.51 -34.48 13.09
CA GLU A 199 -1.50 -33.39 13.15
C GLU A 199 -1.09 -32.21 14.05
N GLU A 200 -0.39 -32.46 15.16
CA GLU A 200 0.11 -31.42 16.07
C GLU A 200 1.15 -30.49 15.44
N HIS A 201 2.06 -31.00 14.61
CA HIS A 201 3.06 -30.18 13.92
C HIS A 201 2.40 -29.28 12.88
N LEU A 202 1.36 -29.78 12.23
CA LEU A 202 0.56 -29.00 11.29
C LEU A 202 -0.20 -27.87 12.00
N GLN A 203 -0.78 -28.14 13.17
CA GLN A 203 -1.42 -27.11 13.99
C GLN A 203 -0.42 -26.03 14.44
N TYR A 204 0.77 -26.43 14.87
CA TYR A 204 1.84 -25.51 15.25
C TYR A 204 2.29 -24.64 14.05
N PHE A 205 2.36 -25.24 12.86
CA PHE A 205 2.63 -24.52 11.61
C PHE A 205 1.57 -23.48 11.30
N TYR A 206 0.28 -23.82 11.38
CA TYR A 206 -0.78 -22.83 11.17
C TYR A 206 -0.72 -21.67 12.18
N LYS A 207 -0.50 -21.94 13.46
CA LYS A 207 -0.32 -20.89 14.48
C LYS A 207 0.89 -19.99 14.18
N SER A 208 1.97 -20.59 13.70
CA SER A 208 3.18 -19.86 13.30
C SER A 208 2.92 -18.96 12.08
N VAL A 209 2.17 -19.45 11.09
CA VAL A 209 1.73 -18.66 9.93
C VAL A 209 0.80 -17.52 10.36
N GLU A 210 -0.14 -17.77 11.27
CA GLU A 210 -1.03 -16.73 11.81
C GLU A 210 -0.24 -15.60 12.46
N SER A 211 0.71 -15.97 13.31
CA SER A 211 1.59 -15.02 14.00
C SER A 211 2.36 -14.17 12.99
N ALA A 212 2.91 -14.78 11.95
CA ALA A 212 3.61 -14.09 10.87
C ALA A 212 2.70 -13.12 10.08
N ILE A 213 1.42 -13.49 9.87
CA ILE A 213 0.43 -12.62 9.21
C ILE A 213 0.08 -11.40 10.09
N LEU A 214 -0.13 -11.62 11.38
CA LEU A 214 -0.57 -10.57 12.31
C LEU A 214 0.55 -9.58 12.64
N ILE A 215 1.79 -10.05 12.66
CA ILE A 215 2.93 -9.28 13.16
C ILE A 215 3.70 -8.54 12.07
N ASP A 216 3.43 -8.78 10.79
CA ASP A 216 4.13 -8.09 9.70
C ASP A 216 3.53 -6.68 9.47
N PRO A 217 4.30 -5.60 9.74
CA PRO A 217 3.76 -4.24 9.73
C PRO A 217 3.48 -3.70 8.33
N LEU A 218 4.08 -4.26 7.28
CA LEU A 218 4.18 -3.61 5.96
C LEU A 218 3.77 -4.50 4.79
N ASN A 219 3.75 -5.82 4.96
CA ASN A 219 3.44 -6.79 3.91
C ASN A 219 2.16 -7.57 4.20
N GLY A 220 1.70 -7.56 5.45
CA GLY A 220 0.51 -8.27 5.86
C GLY A 220 -0.79 -7.73 5.22
N PRO A 221 -1.88 -8.54 5.22
CA PRO A 221 -3.17 -8.16 4.65
C PRO A 221 -3.84 -6.94 5.29
N LEU A 222 -3.50 -6.60 6.54
CA LEU A 222 -4.01 -5.41 7.21
C LEU A 222 -3.43 -4.13 6.59
N HIS A 223 -2.11 -4.07 6.45
CA HIS A 223 -1.44 -2.94 5.80
C HIS A 223 -1.85 -2.79 4.33
N ASP A 224 -1.99 -3.91 3.62
CA ASP A 224 -2.48 -3.92 2.23
C ASP A 224 -3.92 -3.37 2.10
N ARG A 225 -4.82 -3.69 3.04
CA ARG A 225 -6.16 -3.08 3.11
C ARG A 225 -6.10 -1.59 3.41
N TYR A 226 -5.29 -1.18 4.39
CA TYR A 226 -5.10 0.22 4.75
C TYR A 226 -4.60 1.06 3.57
N ARG A 227 -3.59 0.57 2.84
CA ARG A 227 -3.08 1.23 1.63
C ARG A 227 -4.13 1.39 0.53
N ARG A 228 -4.96 0.36 0.30
CA ARG A 228 -6.06 0.46 -0.68
C ARG A 228 -7.08 1.50 -0.26
N GLN A 229 -7.45 1.52 1.02
CA GLN A 229 -8.40 2.51 1.53
C GLN A 229 -7.87 3.93 1.36
N ILE A 230 -6.61 4.17 1.74
CA ILE A 230 -5.94 5.45 1.52
C ILE A 230 -5.95 5.85 0.04
N GLY A 231 -5.67 4.92 -0.88
CA GLY A 231 -5.76 5.18 -2.32
C GLY A 231 -7.14 5.70 -2.74
N LEU A 232 -8.20 5.00 -2.33
CA LEU A 232 -9.58 5.39 -2.62
C LEU A 232 -9.94 6.75 -2.02
N ASP A 233 -9.52 7.03 -0.78
CA ASP A 233 -9.79 8.30 -0.10
C ASP A 233 -9.15 9.48 -0.86
N TYR A 234 -7.90 9.32 -1.34
CA TYR A 234 -7.20 10.35 -2.11
C TYR A 234 -7.72 10.49 -3.54
N GLU A 235 -8.18 9.42 -4.18
CA GLU A 235 -8.90 9.49 -5.47
C GLU A 235 -10.22 10.25 -5.34
N LEU A 236 -10.98 10.01 -4.26
CA LEU A 236 -12.21 10.75 -3.99
C LEU A 236 -11.92 12.23 -3.70
N LEU A 237 -10.86 12.51 -2.93
CA LEU A 237 -10.40 13.88 -2.68
C LEU A 237 -10.03 14.58 -3.98
N LEU A 238 -9.31 13.92 -4.89
CA LEU A 238 -8.97 14.46 -6.21
C LEU A 238 -10.23 14.82 -7.01
N GLN A 239 -11.21 13.92 -7.07
CA GLN A 239 -12.45 14.16 -7.81
C GLN A 239 -13.22 15.36 -7.23
N HIS A 240 -13.32 15.44 -5.91
CA HIS A 240 -13.95 16.57 -5.23
C HIS A 240 -13.21 17.89 -5.56
N GLN A 241 -11.89 17.85 -5.59
CA GLN A 241 -11.03 19.00 -5.88
C GLN A 241 -11.07 19.45 -7.34
N LEU A 242 -11.29 18.52 -8.26
CA LEU A 242 -11.43 18.83 -9.68
C LEU A 242 -12.77 19.48 -10.00
N SER A 243 -13.83 19.24 -9.21
CA SER A 243 -15.15 19.82 -9.43
C SER A 243 -15.08 21.36 -9.51
N PRO A 244 -15.64 22.00 -10.58
CA PRO A 244 -16.55 21.45 -11.58
C PRO A 244 -15.90 20.96 -12.89
N THR A 245 -14.57 20.87 -12.97
CA THR A 245 -13.82 20.49 -14.18
C THR A 245 -14.31 19.17 -14.76
N PRO A 246 -14.79 19.13 -16.01
CA PRO A 246 -15.29 17.91 -16.63
C PRO A 246 -14.19 16.85 -16.80
N HIS A 247 -14.44 15.64 -16.28
CA HIS A 247 -13.48 14.54 -16.30
C HIS A 247 -14.17 13.17 -16.32
N LEU A 248 -13.45 12.15 -16.76
CA LEU A 248 -13.81 10.74 -16.61
C LEU A 248 -12.97 10.11 -15.50
N THR A 249 -13.63 9.34 -14.64
CA THR A 249 -12.95 8.51 -13.63
C THR A 249 -12.45 7.21 -14.26
N GLU A 250 -11.48 6.56 -13.61
CA GLU A 250 -11.02 5.23 -14.01
C GLU A 250 -12.17 4.23 -14.17
N SER A 251 -13.11 4.24 -13.21
CA SER A 251 -14.27 3.35 -13.22
C SER A 251 -15.16 3.59 -14.44
N SER A 252 -15.45 4.86 -14.78
CA SER A 252 -16.22 5.22 -15.97
C SER A 252 -15.53 4.76 -17.25
N MET A 253 -14.21 4.98 -17.37
CA MET A 253 -13.44 4.56 -18.54
C MET A 253 -13.39 3.02 -18.69
N ARG A 254 -13.27 2.28 -17.59
CA ARG A 254 -13.31 0.82 -17.61
C ARG A 254 -14.67 0.30 -18.09
N ILE A 255 -15.77 0.88 -17.64
CA ILE A 255 -17.13 0.54 -18.11
C ILE A 255 -17.25 0.80 -19.62
N SER A 256 -16.65 1.89 -20.11
CA SER A 256 -16.60 2.23 -21.53
C SER A 256 -15.60 1.40 -22.36
N GLY A 257 -14.92 0.41 -21.78
CA GLY A 257 -14.06 -0.53 -22.51
C GLY A 257 -12.65 -0.02 -22.83
N PHE A 258 -12.17 1.02 -22.14
CA PHE A 258 -10.82 1.53 -22.37
C PHE A 258 -9.77 0.51 -21.92
N SER A 259 -8.78 0.24 -22.78
CA SER A 259 -7.68 -0.72 -22.50
C SER A 259 -6.59 -0.16 -21.57
N LYS A 260 -6.52 1.16 -21.42
CA LYS A 260 -5.63 1.89 -20.51
C LYS A 260 -6.40 3.05 -19.91
N THR A 261 -6.34 3.17 -18.60
CA THR A 261 -7.14 4.11 -17.82
C THR A 261 -6.25 4.79 -16.78
N PRO A 262 -5.93 6.09 -16.92
CA PRO A 262 -5.42 6.86 -15.78
C PRO A 262 -6.53 6.99 -14.74
N ASP A 263 -6.20 7.43 -13.52
CA ASP A 263 -7.21 7.61 -12.46
C ASP A 263 -8.24 8.68 -12.85
N ILE A 264 -7.76 9.74 -13.52
CA ILE A 264 -8.57 10.80 -14.11
C ILE A 264 -8.13 11.06 -15.55
N LEU A 265 -9.10 11.12 -16.46
CA LEU A 265 -8.94 11.69 -17.80
C LEU A 265 -9.74 12.99 -17.89
N LEU A 266 -9.06 14.11 -18.16
CA LEU A 266 -9.70 15.40 -18.31
C LEU A 266 -10.36 15.48 -19.70
N LEU A 267 -11.64 15.87 -19.74
CA LEU A 267 -12.36 16.03 -21.02
C LEU A 267 -11.89 17.26 -21.80
N THR A 268 -11.24 18.20 -21.11
CA THR A 268 -10.59 19.36 -21.71
C THR A 268 -9.22 19.53 -21.06
N PRO A 269 -8.13 19.65 -21.83
CA PRO A 269 -6.81 19.85 -21.27
C PRO A 269 -6.76 21.08 -20.36
N VAL A 270 -6.10 20.96 -19.21
CA VAL A 270 -5.93 22.04 -18.24
C VAL A 270 -4.49 22.52 -18.27
N ARG A 271 -4.28 23.82 -18.44
CA ARG A 271 -2.94 24.41 -18.41
C ARG A 271 -2.52 24.66 -16.97
N MET A 272 -1.45 24.02 -16.51
CA MET A 272 -0.94 24.21 -15.14
C MET A 272 0.59 24.20 -15.09
N GLU A 273 1.14 24.86 -14.07
CA GLU A 273 2.56 24.83 -13.77
C GLU A 273 2.94 23.53 -13.06
N VAL A 274 3.86 22.77 -13.65
CA VAL A 274 4.40 21.51 -13.12
C VAL A 274 5.92 21.60 -13.14
N GLY A 275 6.56 21.48 -11.98
CA GLY A 275 8.02 21.55 -11.88
C GLY A 275 8.64 22.86 -12.40
N GLY A 276 7.91 23.98 -12.32
CA GLY A 276 8.37 25.28 -12.84
C GLY A 276 8.13 25.50 -14.34
N LYS A 277 7.45 24.58 -15.04
CA LYS A 277 7.11 24.67 -16.46
C LYS A 277 5.60 24.60 -16.66
N TRP A 278 5.06 25.42 -17.56
CA TRP A 278 3.65 25.33 -17.96
C TRP A 278 3.43 24.13 -18.89
N MET A 279 2.45 23.29 -18.55
CA MET A 279 2.09 22.09 -19.31
C MET A 279 0.57 22.02 -19.53
N ASN A 280 0.15 21.50 -20.69
CA ASN A 280 -1.24 21.15 -20.95
C ASN A 280 -1.49 19.73 -20.44
N VAL A 281 -2.25 19.60 -19.35
CA VAL A 281 -2.50 18.33 -18.68
C VAL A 281 -3.80 17.73 -19.19
N CYS A 282 -3.73 16.53 -19.77
CA CYS A 282 -4.89 15.78 -20.25
C CYS A 282 -5.32 14.67 -19.30
N TRP A 283 -4.43 14.16 -18.44
CA TRP A 283 -4.73 13.10 -17.49
C TRP A 283 -3.95 13.25 -16.19
N ILE A 284 -4.49 12.68 -15.11
CA ILE A 284 -3.88 12.64 -13.78
C ILE A 284 -3.88 11.18 -13.31
N ASP A 285 -2.70 10.69 -12.93
CA ASP A 285 -2.49 9.39 -12.30
C ASP A 285 -2.14 9.63 -10.82
N SER A 286 -3.11 9.37 -9.95
CA SER A 286 -3.10 9.65 -8.51
C SER A 286 -2.38 8.55 -7.75
N LYS A 287 -1.36 8.91 -6.98
CA LYS A 287 -0.53 7.98 -6.23
C LYS A 287 -0.50 8.38 -4.75
N ALA A 288 -1.34 7.71 -3.96
CA ALA A 288 -1.36 7.85 -2.50
C ALA A 288 -0.16 7.15 -1.84
N MET A 289 1.04 7.56 -2.24
CA MET A 289 2.32 7.00 -1.80
C MET A 289 3.45 8.03 -2.02
N TYR A 290 4.58 7.78 -1.37
CA TYR A 290 5.81 8.54 -1.60
C TYR A 290 6.46 8.09 -2.92
N GLY A 291 6.81 9.04 -3.79
CA GLY A 291 7.45 8.78 -5.09
C GLY A 291 8.98 8.73 -5.01
N ASP A 292 9.58 7.65 -4.52
CA ASP A 292 11.04 7.45 -4.62
C ASP A 292 11.47 7.13 -6.07
N PRO A 293 12.76 7.29 -6.44
CA PRO A 293 13.22 7.15 -7.83
C PRO A 293 12.83 5.82 -8.49
N LEU A 294 12.94 4.70 -7.76
CA LEU A 294 12.61 3.39 -8.34
C LEU A 294 11.11 3.20 -8.49
N THR A 295 10.32 3.62 -7.50
CA THR A 295 8.86 3.62 -7.58
C THR A 295 8.37 4.51 -8.72
N HIS A 296 8.97 5.68 -8.89
CA HIS A 296 8.63 6.59 -9.98
C HIS A 296 8.96 5.99 -11.35
N LYS A 297 10.15 5.42 -11.54
CA LYS A 297 10.53 4.73 -12.78
C LYS A 297 9.51 3.66 -13.18
N ASN A 298 8.99 2.90 -12.20
CA ASN A 298 7.96 1.90 -12.46
C ASN A 298 6.61 2.53 -12.88
N ASN A 299 6.22 3.65 -12.25
CA ASN A 299 4.99 4.37 -12.62
C ASN A 299 5.11 5.05 -13.98
N LEU A 300 6.27 5.60 -14.34
CA LEU A 300 6.54 6.15 -15.68
C LEU A 300 6.32 5.10 -16.77
N GLY A 301 6.73 3.85 -16.53
CA GLY A 301 6.47 2.75 -17.45
C GLY A 301 4.97 2.53 -17.74
N GLN A 302 4.10 2.77 -16.76
CA GLN A 302 2.65 2.73 -16.94
C GLN A 302 2.14 3.99 -17.66
N ALA A 303 2.62 5.16 -17.24
CA ALA A 303 2.23 6.47 -17.78
C ALA A 303 2.50 6.62 -19.29
N ARG A 304 3.54 5.99 -19.82
CA ARG A 304 3.80 5.94 -21.28
C ARG A 304 2.60 5.41 -22.07
N GLY A 305 1.82 4.51 -21.49
CA GLY A 305 0.59 4.00 -22.09
C GLY A 305 -0.53 5.04 -22.19
N TYR A 306 -0.51 6.06 -21.34
CA TYR A 306 -1.47 7.18 -21.33
C TYR A 306 -1.03 8.27 -22.28
N VAL A 307 0.26 8.64 -22.28
CA VAL A 307 0.83 9.68 -23.17
C VAL A 307 0.46 9.41 -24.62
N ASN A 308 0.72 8.20 -25.11
CA ASN A 308 0.45 7.80 -26.49
C ASN A 308 -1.04 7.84 -26.88
N ARG A 309 -1.96 7.89 -25.92
CA ARG A 309 -3.42 7.81 -26.14
C ARG A 309 -4.14 9.13 -25.89
N PHE A 310 -3.69 9.85 -24.87
CA PHE A 310 -4.41 10.99 -24.30
C PHE A 310 -3.58 12.28 -24.32
N GLY A 311 -2.32 12.22 -24.74
CA GLY A 311 -1.41 13.36 -24.72
C GLY A 311 -0.74 13.55 -23.36
N PRO A 312 -0.18 14.74 -23.08
CA PRO A 312 0.59 14.97 -21.86
C PRO A 312 -0.25 14.85 -20.59
N GLY A 313 0.36 14.51 -19.48
CA GLY A 313 -0.34 14.43 -18.20
C GLY A 313 0.60 14.35 -17.01
N VAL A 314 0.03 14.07 -15.84
CA VAL A 314 0.77 14.18 -14.59
C VAL A 314 0.61 12.95 -13.71
N ILE A 315 1.70 12.56 -13.07
CA ILE A 315 1.67 11.66 -11.91
C ILE A 315 1.63 12.53 -10.65
N LEU A 316 0.58 12.35 -9.84
CA LEU A 316 0.37 13.09 -8.60
C LEU A 316 0.76 12.23 -7.39
N TYR A 317 1.84 12.59 -6.69
CA TYR A 317 2.24 11.95 -5.42
C TYR A 317 1.70 12.73 -4.22
N TRP A 318 0.78 12.12 -3.47
CA TRP A 318 0.16 12.75 -2.29
C TRP A 318 1.10 12.90 -1.10
N PHE A 319 2.13 12.05 -1.02
CA PHE A 319 3.05 12.02 0.12
C PHE A 319 4.42 12.64 -0.20
N GLY A 320 4.52 13.32 -1.34
CA GLY A 320 5.77 13.86 -1.84
C GLY A 320 6.60 12.86 -2.63
N HIS A 321 7.69 13.35 -3.21
CA HIS A 321 8.55 12.54 -4.07
C HIS A 321 10.03 12.91 -3.95
N ALA A 322 10.89 11.95 -4.29
CA ALA A 322 12.34 12.12 -4.41
C ALA A 322 12.84 12.04 -5.85
N VAL A 323 11.92 12.10 -6.82
CA VAL A 323 12.24 12.20 -8.25
C VAL A 323 13.02 13.48 -8.51
N GLU A 324 14.21 13.34 -9.09
CA GLU A 324 14.98 14.47 -9.63
C GLU A 324 14.48 14.73 -11.06
N PRO A 325 14.38 16.00 -11.48
CA PRO A 325 14.12 16.31 -12.89
C PRO A 325 15.31 15.80 -13.71
N GLU A 326 15.09 14.76 -14.52
CA GLU A 326 16.12 14.23 -15.41
C GLU A 326 16.49 15.31 -16.44
N PRO A 327 17.78 15.67 -16.62
CA PRO A 327 18.14 16.86 -17.39
C PRO A 327 17.82 16.81 -18.89
N ASN A 328 17.60 15.64 -19.50
CA ASN A 328 17.56 15.50 -20.96
C ASN A 328 16.89 14.20 -21.47
N GLU A 329 15.66 13.88 -21.05
CA GLU A 329 14.85 12.91 -21.81
C GLU A 329 13.73 13.66 -22.53
N THR A 330 13.78 13.71 -23.86
CA THR A 330 12.70 14.23 -24.73
C THR A 330 11.36 13.52 -24.50
N ASP A 331 11.37 12.32 -23.91
CA ASP A 331 10.18 11.56 -23.51
C ASP A 331 9.57 12.01 -22.16
N SER A 332 10.30 12.80 -21.36
CA SER A 332 9.85 13.31 -20.06
C SER A 332 9.00 14.59 -20.16
N ASP A 333 9.01 15.27 -21.31
CA ASP A 333 8.31 16.54 -21.50
C ASP A 333 6.79 16.38 -21.44
N ASP A 334 6.27 15.18 -21.71
CA ASP A 334 4.85 14.87 -21.72
C ASP A 334 4.33 14.30 -20.39
N VAL A 335 5.21 13.96 -19.44
CA VAL A 335 4.81 13.47 -18.10
C VAL A 335 5.38 14.36 -17.01
N GLY A 336 4.53 15.22 -16.47
CA GLY A 336 4.85 16.01 -15.29
C GLY A 336 4.75 15.21 -13.99
N VAL A 337 5.50 15.63 -12.98
CA VAL A 337 5.40 15.10 -11.62
C VAL A 337 4.91 16.21 -10.69
N LEU A 338 3.82 15.93 -9.98
CA LEU A 338 3.25 16.85 -8.99
C LEU A 338 3.34 16.25 -7.60
N GLU A 339 3.73 17.09 -6.65
CA GLU A 339 3.59 16.86 -5.22
C GLU A 339 2.36 17.63 -4.74
N PHE A 340 1.49 16.97 -3.97
CA PHE A 340 0.32 17.67 -3.44
C PHE A 340 0.71 18.55 -2.25
N GLY A 341 0.53 19.86 -2.40
CA GLY A 341 0.54 20.88 -1.35
C GLY A 341 -0.46 22.00 -1.69
N LEU A 342 -0.84 22.83 -0.72
CA LEU A 342 -1.86 23.91 -0.87
C LEU A 342 -1.67 24.83 -2.09
N GLY A 343 -0.47 24.89 -2.69
CA GLY A 343 -0.19 25.66 -3.91
C GLY A 343 -0.65 25.01 -5.22
N ALA A 344 -0.68 23.68 -5.33
CA ALA A 344 -1.08 22.98 -6.57
C ALA A 344 -2.55 23.26 -6.93
N MET A 345 -3.39 23.45 -5.91
CA MET A 345 -4.82 23.73 -6.02
C MET A 345 -5.12 25.14 -6.55
N LYS A 346 -4.29 26.13 -6.19
CA LYS A 346 -4.47 27.51 -6.67
C LYS A 346 -4.23 27.59 -8.18
N ASN A 347 -3.29 26.80 -8.71
CA ASN A 347 -2.94 26.84 -10.13
C ASN A 347 -4.03 26.27 -11.06
N ILE A 348 -4.79 25.26 -10.61
CA ILE A 348 -5.89 24.69 -11.40
C ILE A 348 -7.09 25.65 -11.45
N GLN A 349 -7.42 26.30 -10.33
CA GLN A 349 -8.54 27.27 -10.30
C GLN A 349 -8.19 28.62 -10.94
N GLN A 350 -6.93 29.07 -10.82
CA GLN A 350 -6.49 30.36 -11.36
C GLN A 350 -6.30 30.32 -12.88
N SER A 351 -5.78 29.22 -13.44
CA SER A 351 -5.68 29.03 -14.90
C SER A 351 -7.05 29.02 -15.59
N GLN A 352 -8.10 28.52 -14.94
CA GLN A 352 -9.47 28.61 -15.42
C GLN A 352 -9.98 30.06 -15.45
N THR A 353 -9.63 30.86 -14.44
CA THR A 353 -10.03 32.28 -14.37
C THR A 353 -9.33 33.10 -15.47
N ASP A 354 -8.09 32.78 -15.78
CA ASP A 354 -7.32 33.46 -16.82
C ASP A 354 -7.77 33.07 -18.25
N LEU A 355 -8.19 31.82 -18.48
CA LEU A 355 -8.76 31.40 -19.77
C LEU A 355 -10.09 32.09 -20.10
N TYR A 356 -10.91 32.42 -19.09
CA TYR A 356 -12.15 33.16 -19.29
C TYR A 356 -11.96 34.69 -19.40
N ASN A 357 -10.78 35.22 -19.06
CA ASN A 357 -10.45 36.65 -19.12
C ASN A 357 -9.62 37.06 -20.36
N ILE A 358 -9.29 36.12 -21.25
CA ILE A 358 -8.66 36.41 -22.54
C ILE A 358 -9.75 36.41 -23.62
N ASN A 359 -10.64 37.40 -23.57
CA ASN A 359 -11.42 37.87 -24.71
C ASN A 359 -12.01 39.24 -24.36
N PRO A 360 -11.44 40.37 -24.84
CA PRO A 360 -12.14 41.64 -24.86
C PRO A 360 -13.30 41.65 -25.87
#